data_AF-A0A956S145-F1
#
_entry.id   AF-A0A956S145-F1
#
_cell.length_a   1.000
_cell.length_b   1.000
_cell.length_c   1.000
_cell.angle_alpha   90.00
_cell.angle_beta   90.00
_cell.angle_gamma   90.00
#
_symmetry.space_group_name_H-M   'P 1'
#
loop_
_entity.id
_entity.type
_entity.pdbx_description
1 polymer ?
#
loop_
_entity_poly.entity_id
_entity_poly.type
_entity_poly.pdbx_seq_one_letter_code
_entity_poly.pdbx_strand_id
1 'polypeptide(L)'
;MSPRPPLSRIALLLGALAFTACDRTPLDPGLDAFDAPPDVALDTELVLATEPALAEVTLASAEAQLRRVQGAQVRARLRAAREHFEQARRRWNAGNADDARREGRRAREAVADALLLGLGRGSVEAMIDDVEALFLQVAVEGSGYDDPPALAATLAPLVNQARAAVAQGADRDAGEAMVRARQHVHRAGRRADGMARRAHDLFERTDRARVQVAMGSEAIALAQRLIPTPTDTQTRLLDTARELQRLAEAALGQGEWGRAATLAREAEVTALRAVLDVDGVGHDEAQQIADLAEALLAEARSTVGADASALDRALLELAGRLFAAGTETLAQGQPRGLVLLWSSAAASSVLLP
;
A
#
# COMPACT_ATOMS: atom_id res chain seq x y z
N MET A 1 -2.47 40.35 -1.00
CA MET A 1 -1.66 39.41 -0.21
C MET A 1 -2.57 38.29 0.25
N SER A 2 -2.65 37.19 -0.49
CA SER A 2 -3.48 36.05 -0.14
C SER A 2 -2.73 35.17 0.87
N PRO A 3 -3.38 34.69 1.95
CA PRO A 3 -2.72 33.84 2.94
C PRO A 3 -2.37 32.50 2.30
N ARG A 4 -1.09 32.11 2.36
CA ARG A 4 -0.65 30.76 1.99
C ARG A 4 -1.27 29.77 2.97
N PRO A 5 -1.91 28.68 2.50
CA PRO A 5 -2.41 27.65 3.39
C PRO A 5 -1.23 26.93 4.08
N PRO A 6 -1.43 26.42 5.31
CA PRO A 6 -0.37 25.73 6.05
C PRO A 6 -0.03 24.39 5.39
N LEU A 7 1.26 24.20 5.11
CA LEU A 7 1.86 22.99 4.50
C LEU A 7 1.52 21.67 5.23
N SER A 8 1.00 21.74 6.46
CA SER A 8 0.58 20.58 7.25
C SER A 8 -0.66 19.85 6.71
N ARG A 9 -1.47 20.47 5.84
CA ARG A 9 -2.63 19.82 5.22
C ARG A 9 -2.29 18.98 3.98
N ILE A 10 -1.12 19.23 3.38
CA ILE A 10 -0.66 18.55 2.15
C ILE A 10 0.00 17.20 2.46
N ALA A 11 0.63 17.05 3.63
CA ALA A 11 1.24 15.79 4.07
C ALA A 11 0.19 14.71 4.44
N LEU A 12 -0.94 15.12 5.02
CA LEU A 12 -2.04 14.22 5.44
C LEU A 12 -2.79 13.54 4.27
N LEU A 13 -2.62 14.01 3.03
CA LEU A 13 -3.30 13.48 1.85
C LEU A 13 -2.59 12.27 1.21
N LEU A 14 -1.36 11.95 1.60
CA LEU A 14 -0.52 10.97 0.89
C LEU A 14 -0.51 9.56 1.52
N GLY A 15 -0.81 9.41 2.82
CA GLY A 15 -0.71 8.12 3.53
C GLY A 15 -1.92 7.18 3.42
N ALA A 16 -3.03 7.60 2.80
CA ALA A 16 -4.33 6.94 3.00
C ALA A 16 -4.80 5.97 1.87
N LEU A 17 -3.89 5.42 1.07
CA LEU A 17 -4.25 4.76 -0.21
C LEU A 17 -4.21 3.23 -0.26
N ALA A 18 -4.22 2.47 0.84
CA ALA A 18 -4.17 1.00 0.81
C ALA A 18 -5.42 0.30 1.41
N PHE A 19 -6.20 -0.33 0.51
CA PHE A 19 -7.18 -1.43 0.69
C PHE A 19 -8.65 -1.15 1.05
N THR A 20 -9.54 -1.91 0.37
CA THR A 20 -10.78 -2.49 0.93
C THR A 20 -11.01 -3.90 0.36
N ALA A 21 -11.47 -4.82 1.23
CA ALA A 21 -12.55 -5.81 1.03
C ALA A 21 -12.48 -6.92 2.11
N CYS A 22 -13.53 -7.04 2.95
CA CYS A 22 -13.75 -8.20 3.82
C CYS A 22 -15.20 -8.72 3.73
N ASP A 23 -15.29 -9.96 3.27
CA ASP A 23 -15.97 -11.18 3.78
C ASP A 23 -17.33 -11.19 4.51
N ARG A 24 -18.17 -12.19 4.12
CA ARG A 24 -18.84 -13.19 4.99
C ARG A 24 -19.70 -14.20 4.19
N THR A 25 -19.35 -15.48 4.23
CA THR A 25 -20.32 -16.62 4.11
C THR A 25 -19.87 -17.82 4.96
N PRO A 26 -20.77 -18.65 5.53
CA PRO A 26 -20.44 -19.59 6.59
C PRO A 26 -20.27 -21.07 6.15
N LEU A 27 -19.42 -21.76 6.93
CA LEU A 27 -19.32 -23.22 7.19
C LEU A 27 -18.67 -24.15 6.15
N ASP A 28 -17.57 -24.80 6.57
CA ASP A 28 -17.42 -26.27 6.51
C ASP A 28 -16.53 -26.74 7.69
N PRO A 29 -16.94 -27.73 8.51
CA PRO A 29 -16.18 -28.19 9.67
C PRO A 29 -15.32 -29.41 9.31
N GLY A 30 -14.01 -29.31 9.57
CA GLY A 30 -13.19 -30.51 9.80
C GLY A 30 -11.91 -30.58 8.99
N LEU A 31 -10.89 -29.83 9.38
CA LEU A 31 -9.48 -30.14 9.08
C LEU A 31 -8.54 -29.69 10.22
N ASP A 32 -8.94 -29.96 11.46
CA ASP A 32 -8.07 -29.85 12.65
C ASP A 32 -7.22 -31.13 12.78
N ALA A 33 -6.15 -31.29 12.00
CA ALA A 33 -5.21 -32.42 12.19
C ALA A 33 -3.81 -32.27 11.56
N PHE A 34 -3.26 -31.06 11.44
CA PHE A 34 -1.82 -30.90 11.16
C PHE A 34 -1.18 -29.95 12.16
N ASP A 35 -0.96 -30.47 13.37
CA ASP A 35 -0.16 -29.84 14.41
C ASP A 35 1.28 -29.62 13.89
N ALA A 36 1.60 -28.36 13.55
CA ALA A 36 2.96 -27.89 13.64
C ALA A 36 3.35 -27.92 15.13
N PRO A 37 4.54 -28.40 15.51
CA PRO A 37 4.92 -28.51 16.91
C PRO A 37 4.77 -27.14 17.61
N PRO A 38 4.12 -27.09 18.78
CA PRO A 38 3.97 -25.86 19.54
C PRO A 38 5.33 -25.45 20.11
N ASP A 39 5.55 -24.15 20.26
CA ASP A 39 6.64 -23.54 21.06
C ASP A 39 8.08 -23.57 20.54
N VAL A 40 8.28 -23.13 19.30
CA VAL A 40 9.36 -22.13 19.10
C VAL A 40 8.70 -20.86 18.62
N ALA A 41 8.37 -19.97 19.55
CA ALA A 41 8.03 -18.59 19.23
C ALA A 41 9.22 -17.99 18.46
N LEU A 42 9.20 -18.15 17.13
CA LEU A 42 10.31 -17.74 16.29
C LEU A 42 10.48 -16.24 16.50
N ASP A 43 11.63 -15.87 17.06
CA ASP A 43 12.00 -14.51 17.37
C ASP A 43 11.61 -13.60 16.20
N THR A 44 10.67 -12.68 16.47
CA THR A 44 10.07 -11.91 15.40
C THR A 44 11.12 -11.09 14.66
N GLU A 45 12.10 -10.53 15.35
CA GLU A 45 13.20 -9.77 14.75
C GLU A 45 14.00 -10.62 13.77
N LEU A 46 14.25 -11.87 14.14
CA LEU A 46 15.00 -12.79 13.31
C LEU A 46 14.23 -13.14 12.03
N VAL A 47 12.91 -13.29 12.10
CA VAL A 47 12.10 -13.50 10.90
C VAL A 47 12.10 -12.27 10.01
N LEU A 48 11.91 -11.07 10.56
CA LEU A 48 11.98 -9.84 9.76
C LEU A 48 13.33 -9.66 9.07
N ALA A 49 14.42 -10.11 9.72
CA ALA A 49 15.77 -10.04 9.19
C ALA A 49 16.07 -11.08 8.09
N THR A 50 15.42 -12.25 8.12
CA THR A 50 15.85 -13.43 7.33
C THR A 50 14.84 -13.86 6.28
N GLU A 51 13.58 -13.41 6.39
CA GLU A 51 12.52 -13.81 5.47
C GLU A 51 12.65 -13.09 4.11
N PRO A 52 12.89 -13.81 3.00
CA PRO A 52 13.19 -13.20 1.71
C PRO A 52 12.08 -12.29 1.19
N ALA A 53 10.82 -12.71 1.32
CA ALA A 53 9.69 -11.92 0.86
C ALA A 53 9.52 -10.59 1.62
N LEU A 54 9.88 -10.53 2.91
CA LEU A 54 9.86 -9.25 3.65
C LEU A 54 11.00 -8.35 3.20
N ALA A 55 12.19 -8.90 2.96
CA ALA A 55 13.32 -8.15 2.44
C ALA A 55 13.03 -7.58 1.03
N GLU A 56 12.46 -8.39 0.15
CA GLU A 56 12.10 -7.98 -1.22
C GLU A 56 11.05 -6.88 -1.23
N VAL A 57 9.95 -7.03 -0.48
CA VAL A 57 8.91 -5.98 -0.37
C VAL A 57 9.49 -4.69 0.19
N THR A 58 10.37 -4.78 1.19
CA THR A 58 11.03 -3.61 1.78
C THR A 58 11.89 -2.87 0.74
N LEU A 59 12.71 -3.61 -0.01
CA LEU A 59 13.59 -3.03 -1.03
C LEU A 59 12.78 -2.46 -2.21
N ALA A 60 11.76 -3.17 -2.67
CA ALA A 60 10.90 -2.73 -3.77
C ALA A 60 10.15 -1.44 -3.42
N SER A 61 9.62 -1.35 -2.19
CA SER A 61 8.95 -0.12 -1.72
C SER A 61 9.92 1.07 -1.67
N ALA A 62 11.16 0.87 -1.21
CA ALA A 62 12.16 1.93 -1.19
C ALA A 62 12.60 2.33 -2.61
N GLU A 63 12.82 1.36 -3.51
CA GLU A 63 13.16 1.60 -4.91
C GLU A 63 12.06 2.38 -5.66
N ALA A 64 10.79 2.07 -5.40
CA ALA A 64 9.64 2.79 -5.97
C ALA A 64 9.63 4.27 -5.55
N GLN A 65 9.82 4.54 -4.25
CA GLN A 65 9.88 5.91 -3.73
C GLN A 65 11.08 6.70 -4.28
N LEU A 66 12.22 6.02 -4.48
CA LEU A 66 13.48 6.62 -4.94
C LEU A 66 13.61 6.69 -6.47
N ARG A 67 12.62 6.21 -7.23
CA ARG A 67 12.71 6.05 -8.70
C ARG A 67 13.09 7.34 -9.44
N ARG A 68 12.61 8.49 -8.96
CA ARG A 68 12.91 9.80 -9.57
C ARG A 68 14.21 10.42 -9.06
N VAL A 69 14.81 9.85 -8.01
CA VAL A 69 16.04 10.36 -7.43
C VAL A 69 17.23 9.59 -7.98
N GLN A 70 17.94 10.20 -8.92
CA GLN A 70 19.14 9.60 -9.48
C GLN A 70 20.36 9.95 -8.64
N GLY A 71 20.92 8.95 -7.95
CA GLY A 71 22.17 9.10 -7.20
C GLY A 71 22.94 7.80 -7.11
N ALA A 72 24.23 7.82 -7.44
CA ALA A 72 25.11 6.66 -7.26
C ALA A 72 25.16 6.20 -5.79
N GLN A 73 25.10 7.16 -4.86
CA GLN A 73 25.07 6.89 -3.42
C GLN A 73 23.76 6.19 -2.99
N VAL A 74 22.59 6.66 -3.44
CA VAL A 74 21.29 6.02 -3.16
C VAL A 74 21.29 4.56 -3.65
N ARG A 75 21.73 4.31 -4.88
CA ARG A 75 21.84 2.96 -5.44
C ARG A 75 22.82 2.08 -4.65
N ALA A 76 23.94 2.65 -4.21
CA ALA A 76 24.91 1.93 -3.39
C ALA A 76 24.31 1.53 -2.03
N ARG A 77 23.49 2.39 -1.40
CA ARG A 77 22.80 2.07 -0.14
C ARG A 77 21.77 0.96 -0.31
N LEU A 78 20.94 1.01 -1.35
CA LEU A 78 19.98 -0.07 -1.64
C LEU A 78 20.66 -1.41 -1.96
N ARG A 79 21.81 -1.37 -2.64
CA ARG A 79 22.64 -2.57 -2.86
C ARG A 79 23.17 -3.12 -1.54
N ALA A 80 23.74 -2.27 -0.67
CA ALA A 80 24.22 -2.67 0.65
C ALA A 80 23.08 -3.26 1.50
N ALA A 81 21.88 -2.69 1.46
CA ALA A 81 20.71 -3.23 2.14
C ALA A 81 20.38 -4.66 1.68
N ARG A 82 20.38 -4.91 0.37
CA ARG A 82 20.17 -6.25 -0.20
C ARG A 82 21.24 -7.23 0.26
N GLU A 83 22.51 -6.83 0.21
CA GLU A 83 23.64 -7.65 0.69
C GLU A 83 23.51 -8.00 2.18
N HIS A 84 23.09 -7.05 3.01
CA HIS A 84 22.88 -7.26 4.44
C HIS A 84 21.71 -8.21 4.73
N PHE A 85 20.57 -8.12 4.03
CA PHE A 85 19.48 -9.09 4.17
C PHE A 85 19.92 -10.50 3.76
N GLU A 86 20.69 -10.63 2.68
CA GLU A 86 21.26 -11.93 2.29
C GLU A 86 22.25 -12.48 3.32
N GLN A 87 23.10 -11.62 3.89
CA GLN A 87 24.02 -11.99 4.97
C GLN A 87 23.26 -12.43 6.22
N ALA A 88 22.19 -11.72 6.61
CA ALA A 88 21.35 -12.09 7.73
C ALA A 88 20.81 -13.51 7.57
N ARG A 89 20.28 -13.84 6.38
CA ARG A 89 19.81 -15.20 6.05
C ARG A 89 20.93 -16.24 6.12
N ARG A 90 22.12 -15.94 5.58
CA ARG A 90 23.28 -16.85 5.66
C ARG A 90 23.71 -17.11 7.11
N ARG A 91 23.75 -16.06 7.94
CA ARG A 91 24.10 -16.17 9.38
C ARG A 91 23.08 -16.99 10.14
N TRP A 92 21.80 -16.78 9.87
CA TRP A 92 20.72 -17.56 10.46
C TRP A 92 20.82 -19.05 10.11
N ASN A 93 21.00 -19.37 8.82
CA ASN A 93 21.16 -20.76 8.37
C ASN A 93 22.40 -21.44 8.96
N ALA A 94 23.41 -20.67 9.38
CA ALA A 94 24.60 -21.16 10.08
C ALA A 94 24.41 -21.27 11.61
N GLY A 95 23.20 -21.04 12.14
CA GLY A 95 22.91 -21.08 13.58
C GLY A 95 23.32 -19.81 14.34
N ASN A 96 23.79 -18.76 13.66
CA ASN A 96 24.27 -17.53 14.27
C ASN A 96 23.16 -16.47 14.33
N ALA A 97 22.21 -16.64 15.25
CA ALA A 97 21.04 -15.77 15.37
C ALA A 97 21.41 -14.30 15.67
N ASP A 98 22.38 -14.06 16.55
CA ASP A 98 22.79 -12.69 16.92
C ASP A 98 23.39 -11.94 15.74
N ASP A 99 24.24 -12.62 14.96
CA ASP A 99 24.80 -12.06 13.73
C ASP A 99 23.70 -11.77 12.71
N ALA A 100 22.72 -12.67 12.58
CA ALA A 100 21.59 -12.47 11.69
C ALA A 100 20.76 -11.22 12.06
N ARG A 101 20.51 -10.99 13.35
CA ARG A 101 19.82 -9.77 13.82
C ARG A 101 20.63 -8.51 13.53
N ARG A 102 21.95 -8.55 13.74
CA ARG A 102 22.83 -7.40 13.43
C ARG A 102 22.82 -7.07 11.95
N GLU A 103 22.90 -8.08 11.08
CA GLU A 103 22.81 -7.88 9.63
C GLU A 103 21.42 -7.39 9.19
N GLY A 104 20.34 -7.91 9.78
CA GLY A 104 18.98 -7.42 9.52
C GLY A 104 18.79 -5.94 9.88
N ARG A 105 19.32 -5.51 11.04
CA ARG A 105 19.35 -4.10 11.44
C ARG A 105 20.13 -3.25 10.42
N ARG A 106 21.35 -3.67 10.06
CA ARG A 106 22.19 -2.96 9.06
C ARG A 106 21.48 -2.83 7.71
N ALA A 107 20.72 -3.85 7.31
CA ALA A 107 19.93 -3.80 6.09
C ALA A 107 18.86 -2.70 6.15
N ARG A 108 18.09 -2.65 7.24
CA ARG A 108 17.06 -1.62 7.46
C ARG A 108 17.64 -0.22 7.57
N GLU A 109 18.76 -0.06 8.27
CA GLU A 109 19.50 1.20 8.33
C GLU A 109 19.99 1.67 6.95
N ALA A 110 20.45 0.75 6.10
CA ALA A 110 20.86 1.08 4.74
C ALA A 110 19.67 1.50 3.86
N VAL A 111 18.47 0.92 4.06
CA VAL A 111 17.23 1.40 3.43
C VAL A 111 16.88 2.81 3.91
N ALA A 112 16.96 3.06 5.23
CA ALA A 112 16.73 4.39 5.80
C ALA A 112 17.71 5.44 5.26
N ASP A 113 19.01 5.11 5.20
CA ASP A 113 20.04 5.96 4.60
C ASP A 113 19.73 6.28 3.13
N ALA A 114 19.25 5.30 2.35
CA ALA A 114 18.90 5.51 0.95
C ALA A 114 17.74 6.50 0.80
N LEU A 115 16.70 6.36 1.62
CA LEU A 115 15.53 7.23 1.63
C LEU A 115 15.93 8.66 2.06
N LEU A 116 16.72 8.80 3.12
CA LEU A 116 17.22 10.08 3.59
C LEU A 116 18.10 10.80 2.57
N LEU A 117 19.01 10.08 1.91
CA LEU A 117 19.87 10.65 0.87
C LEU A 117 19.05 11.09 -0.36
N GLY A 118 17.98 10.38 -0.68
CA GLY A 118 17.19 10.65 -1.88
C GLY A 118 16.11 11.69 -1.69
N LEU A 119 15.40 11.64 -0.57
CA LEU A 119 14.16 12.39 -0.31
C LEU A 119 14.32 13.41 0.83
N GLY A 120 15.45 13.38 1.54
CA GLY A 120 15.71 14.25 2.68
C GLY A 120 14.95 13.85 3.94
N ARG A 121 15.05 14.67 4.98
CA ARG A 121 14.44 14.41 6.30
C ARG A 121 12.92 14.22 6.24
N GLY A 122 12.24 14.93 5.34
CA GLY A 122 10.79 14.83 5.16
C GLY A 122 10.29 13.43 4.82
N SER A 123 11.14 12.54 4.30
CA SER A 123 10.74 11.14 4.07
C SER A 123 10.57 10.35 5.35
N VAL A 124 11.35 10.64 6.41
CA VAL A 124 11.22 9.95 7.68
C VAL A 124 9.94 10.34 8.38
N GLU A 125 9.57 11.61 8.34
CA GLU A 125 8.28 12.10 8.84
C GLU A 125 7.12 11.46 8.06
N ALA A 126 7.19 11.42 6.72
CA ALA A 126 6.19 10.73 5.90
C ALA A 126 6.10 9.22 6.20
N MET A 127 7.23 8.55 6.49
CA MET A 127 7.21 7.14 6.90
C MET A 127 6.53 6.93 8.25
N ILE A 128 6.70 7.86 9.20
CA ILE A 128 6.01 7.84 10.49
C ILE A 128 4.51 7.99 10.27
N ASP A 129 4.10 9.00 9.49
CA ASP A 129 2.69 9.23 9.15
C ASP A 129 2.05 8.00 8.48
N ASP A 130 2.76 7.36 7.55
CA ASP A 130 2.31 6.14 6.87
C ASP A 130 2.13 4.97 7.84
N VAL A 131 3.06 4.75 8.78
CA VAL A 131 2.96 3.68 9.77
C VAL A 131 1.85 3.96 10.79
N GLU A 132 1.63 5.22 11.14
CA GLU A 132 0.52 5.63 12.00
C GLU A 132 -0.84 5.41 11.32
N ALA A 133 -0.93 5.70 10.03
CA ALA A 133 -2.10 5.37 9.23
C ALA A 133 -2.36 3.85 9.22
N LEU A 134 -1.32 3.04 9.03
CA LEU A 134 -1.41 1.58 9.12
C LEU A 134 -1.82 1.11 10.53
N PHE A 135 -1.27 1.70 11.58
CA PHE A 135 -1.64 1.40 12.96
C PHE A 135 -3.12 1.67 13.24
N LEU A 136 -3.63 2.84 12.81
CA LEU A 136 -5.04 3.18 12.92
C LEU A 136 -5.92 2.22 12.10
N GLN A 137 -5.46 1.82 10.91
CA GLN A 137 -6.16 0.85 10.07
C GLN A 137 -6.27 -0.52 10.77
N VAL A 138 -5.17 -1.02 11.32
CA VAL A 138 -5.14 -2.27 12.10
C VAL A 138 -6.14 -2.20 13.26
N ALA A 139 -6.20 -1.07 13.96
CA ALA A 139 -7.08 -0.87 15.10
C ALA A 139 -8.58 -0.77 14.72
N VAL A 140 -8.91 -0.16 13.58
CA VAL A 140 -10.28 0.09 13.14
C VAL A 140 -10.87 -1.10 12.38
N GLU A 141 -10.10 -1.68 11.46
CA GLU A 141 -10.64 -2.66 10.50
C GLU A 141 -10.44 -4.09 10.99
N GLY A 142 -9.26 -4.43 11.52
CA GLY A 142 -8.90 -5.72 12.12
C GLY A 142 -9.03 -6.99 11.26
N SER A 143 -9.94 -7.03 10.29
CA SER A 143 -10.35 -8.22 9.55
C SER A 143 -9.31 -8.72 8.54
N GLY A 144 -8.28 -7.93 8.25
CA GLY A 144 -7.14 -8.31 7.41
C GLY A 144 -5.94 -8.90 8.17
N TYR A 145 -6.04 -9.07 9.49
CA TYR A 145 -4.94 -9.57 10.32
C TYR A 145 -5.45 -10.62 11.31
N ASP A 146 -4.64 -11.64 11.57
CA ASP A 146 -5.00 -12.69 12.54
C ASP A 146 -5.20 -12.16 13.97
N ASP A 147 -4.36 -11.21 14.36
CA ASP A 147 -4.35 -10.61 15.70
C ASP A 147 -4.03 -9.11 15.62
N PRO A 148 -5.04 -8.28 15.28
CA PRO A 148 -4.86 -6.83 15.18
C PRO A 148 -4.40 -6.18 16.49
N PRO A 149 -4.93 -6.53 17.68
CA PRO A 149 -4.44 -6.01 18.94
C PRO A 149 -2.94 -6.29 19.17
N ALA A 150 -2.45 -7.49 18.89
CA ALA A 150 -1.03 -7.81 19.04
C ALA A 150 -0.14 -7.05 18.04
N LEU A 151 -0.61 -6.88 16.79
CA LEU A 151 0.09 -6.07 15.81
C LEU A 151 0.15 -4.59 16.26
N ALA A 152 -0.97 -4.04 16.74
CA ALA A 152 -1.03 -2.69 17.29
C ALA A 152 -0.04 -2.52 18.46
N ALA A 153 -0.01 -3.46 19.42
CA ALA A 153 0.93 -3.46 20.54
C ALA A 153 2.41 -3.51 20.08
N THR A 154 2.68 -4.12 18.91
CA THR A 154 4.01 -4.16 18.31
C THR A 154 4.38 -2.84 17.61
N LEU A 155 3.43 -2.20 16.93
CA LEU A 155 3.68 -0.97 16.17
C LEU A 155 3.82 0.27 17.07
N ALA A 156 3.04 0.37 18.14
CA ALA A 156 3.05 1.51 19.05
C ALA A 156 4.46 1.90 19.58
N PRO A 157 5.28 0.97 20.11
CA PRO A 157 6.63 1.32 20.57
C PRO A 157 7.56 1.75 19.44
N LEU A 158 7.38 1.22 18.21
CA LEU A 158 8.19 1.60 17.05
C LEU A 158 7.89 3.04 16.59
N VAL A 159 6.62 3.42 16.58
CA VAL A 159 6.19 4.81 16.30
C VAL A 159 6.75 5.76 17.36
N ASN A 160 6.62 5.42 18.64
CA ASN A 160 7.18 6.23 19.72
C ASN A 160 8.71 6.36 19.63
N GLN A 161 9.40 5.26 19.31
CA GLN A 161 10.85 5.26 19.08
C GLN A 161 11.23 6.19 17.92
N ALA A 162 10.52 6.12 16.80
CA ALA A 162 10.81 6.95 15.63
C ALA A 162 10.58 8.44 15.91
N ARG A 163 9.48 8.80 16.59
CA ARG A 163 9.22 10.19 17.02
C ARG A 163 10.31 10.71 17.95
N ALA A 164 10.73 9.91 18.93
CA ALA A 164 11.81 10.27 19.85
C ALA A 164 13.13 10.48 19.10
N ALA A 165 13.44 9.62 18.14
CA ALA A 165 14.64 9.73 17.31
C ALA A 165 14.62 10.99 16.42
N VAL A 166 13.48 11.32 15.78
CA VAL A 166 13.33 12.57 15.01
C VAL A 166 13.53 13.80 15.92
N ALA A 167 12.97 13.80 17.13
CA ALA A 167 13.14 14.89 18.09
C ALA A 167 14.61 15.09 18.53
N GLN A 168 15.41 14.03 18.47
CA GLN A 168 16.85 14.04 18.80
C GLN A 168 17.74 14.31 17.56
N GLY A 169 17.17 14.45 16.36
CA GLY A 169 17.93 14.56 15.12
C GLY A 169 18.57 13.24 14.65
N ALA A 170 18.13 12.10 15.20
CA ALA A 170 18.58 10.77 14.84
C ALA A 170 17.71 10.18 13.71
N ASP A 171 17.65 10.87 12.56
CA ASP A 171 16.72 10.53 11.47
C ASP A 171 16.93 9.10 10.92
N ARG A 172 18.17 8.59 10.95
CA ARG A 172 18.50 7.20 10.56
C ARG A 172 17.79 6.18 11.44
N ASP A 173 17.81 6.39 12.76
CA ASP A 173 17.20 5.47 13.74
C ASP A 173 15.68 5.49 13.62
N ALA A 174 15.11 6.67 13.33
CA ALA A 174 13.69 6.79 13.01
C ALA A 174 13.31 6.04 11.73
N GLY A 175 14.08 6.19 10.66
CA GLY A 175 13.87 5.45 9.42
C GLY A 175 13.98 3.93 9.60
N GLU A 176 14.97 3.44 10.38
CA GLU A 176 15.10 2.01 10.71
C GLU A 176 13.86 1.47 11.42
N ALA A 177 13.37 2.19 12.43
CA ALA A 177 12.19 1.81 13.18
C ALA A 177 10.95 1.74 12.28
N MET A 178 10.81 2.64 11.30
CA MET A 178 9.68 2.65 10.37
C MET A 178 9.77 1.55 9.30
N VAL A 179 10.96 1.24 8.81
CA VAL A 179 11.17 0.06 7.95
C VAL A 179 10.74 -1.21 8.70
N ARG A 180 11.19 -1.36 9.95
CA ARG A 180 10.82 -2.50 10.80
C ARG A 180 9.30 -2.56 11.03
N ALA A 181 8.65 -1.45 11.32
CA ALA A 181 7.20 -1.38 11.51
C ALA A 181 6.43 -1.89 10.26
N ARG A 182 6.83 -1.45 9.05
CA ARG A 182 6.25 -1.97 7.80
C ARG A 182 6.45 -3.47 7.63
N GLN A 183 7.63 -4.00 7.97
CA GLN A 183 7.87 -5.44 7.90
C GLN A 183 6.93 -6.24 8.83
N HIS A 184 6.59 -5.71 10.01
CA HIS A 184 5.58 -6.33 10.89
C HIS A 184 4.20 -6.36 10.25
N VAL A 185 3.75 -5.26 9.63
CA VAL A 185 2.45 -5.19 8.93
C VAL A 185 2.41 -6.22 7.80
N HIS A 186 3.43 -6.28 6.95
CA HIS A 186 3.50 -7.25 5.85
C HIS A 186 3.57 -8.70 6.33
N ARG A 187 4.18 -8.95 7.49
CA ARG A 187 4.19 -10.29 8.09
C ARG A 187 2.82 -10.67 8.61
N ALA A 188 2.15 -9.77 9.32
CA ALA A 188 0.84 -10.03 9.90
C ALA A 188 -0.23 -10.27 8.82
N GLY A 189 -0.22 -9.49 7.74
CA GLY A 189 -1.12 -9.71 6.61
C GLY A 189 -0.92 -11.09 5.96
N ARG A 190 0.32 -11.56 5.82
CA ARG A 190 0.60 -12.88 5.20
C ARG A 190 0.24 -14.08 6.08
N ARG A 191 0.17 -13.93 7.40
CA ARG A 191 -0.25 -15.04 8.28
C ARG A 191 -1.77 -15.28 8.20
N ALA A 192 -2.55 -14.20 8.04
CA ALA A 192 -4.00 -14.28 7.84
C ALA A 192 -4.40 -15.10 6.61
N ASP A 193 -3.47 -15.25 5.67
CA ASP A 193 -3.68 -15.95 4.41
C ASP A 193 -3.37 -17.47 4.46
N GLY A 194 -2.93 -18.05 5.59
CA GLY A 194 -2.17 -19.32 5.58
C GLY A 194 -2.78 -20.59 6.18
N MET A 195 -3.63 -21.34 5.44
CA MET A 195 -3.37 -22.79 5.14
C MET A 195 -4.35 -23.42 4.13
N ALA A 196 -5.65 -23.08 4.18
CA ALA A 196 -6.67 -23.64 3.26
C ALA A 196 -6.69 -22.97 1.87
N ARG A 197 -6.08 -21.78 1.71
CA ARG A 197 -6.23 -20.95 0.50
C ARG A 197 -5.33 -21.36 -0.67
N ARG A 198 -4.19 -22.04 -0.48
CA ARG A 198 -3.09 -22.09 -1.48
C ARG A 198 -3.44 -22.55 -2.93
N ALA A 199 -4.54 -23.25 -3.17
CA ALA A 199 -5.03 -23.55 -4.53
C ALA A 199 -6.10 -22.55 -5.04
N HIS A 200 -6.95 -22.03 -4.15
CA HIS A 200 -7.92 -20.97 -4.42
C HIS A 200 -7.25 -19.60 -4.63
N ASP A 201 -6.19 -19.35 -3.86
CA ASP A 201 -5.41 -18.12 -3.78
C ASP A 201 -4.57 -17.87 -5.04
N LEU A 202 -4.14 -18.91 -5.78
CA LEU A 202 -3.45 -18.68 -7.06
C LEU A 202 -4.41 -18.13 -8.13
N PHE A 203 -5.66 -18.60 -8.11
CA PHE A 203 -6.73 -18.12 -8.98
C PHE A 203 -7.20 -16.72 -8.55
N GLU A 204 -7.48 -16.51 -7.25
CA GLU A 204 -7.85 -15.21 -6.70
C GLU A 204 -6.74 -14.15 -6.83
N ARG A 205 -5.46 -14.49 -6.65
CA ARG A 205 -4.35 -13.53 -6.84
C ARG A 205 -4.18 -13.12 -8.30
N THR A 206 -4.41 -14.06 -9.22
CA THR A 206 -4.34 -13.76 -10.66
C THR A 206 -5.48 -12.83 -11.05
N ASP A 207 -6.72 -13.14 -10.64
CA ASP A 207 -7.89 -12.32 -10.95
C ASP A 207 -7.84 -10.97 -10.22
N ARG A 208 -7.38 -10.93 -8.96
CA ARG A 208 -7.15 -9.69 -8.23
C ARG A 208 -6.12 -8.79 -8.91
N ALA A 209 -4.99 -9.36 -9.34
CA ALA A 209 -3.97 -8.59 -10.04
C ALA A 209 -4.51 -8.05 -11.37
N ARG A 210 -5.27 -8.85 -12.12
CA ARG A 210 -5.93 -8.41 -13.36
C ARG A 210 -6.94 -7.28 -13.11
N VAL A 211 -7.82 -7.44 -12.12
CA VAL A 211 -8.79 -6.40 -11.73
C VAL A 211 -8.07 -5.13 -11.32
N GLN A 212 -7.04 -5.20 -10.49
CA GLN A 212 -6.31 -4.02 -10.05
C GLN A 212 -5.61 -3.32 -11.21
N VAL A 213 -5.00 -4.08 -12.14
CA VAL A 213 -4.40 -3.55 -13.38
C VAL A 213 -5.45 -2.88 -14.26
N ALA A 214 -6.64 -3.47 -14.41
CA ALA A 214 -7.75 -2.84 -15.13
C ALA A 214 -8.21 -1.54 -14.46
N MET A 215 -8.41 -1.55 -13.14
CA MET A 215 -8.76 -0.36 -12.35
C MET A 215 -7.71 0.75 -12.47
N GLY A 216 -6.42 0.41 -12.46
CA GLY A 216 -5.32 1.36 -12.66
C GLY A 216 -5.41 2.06 -14.02
N SER A 217 -5.69 1.30 -15.08
CA SER A 217 -5.94 1.83 -16.43
C SER A 217 -7.15 2.76 -16.47
N GLU A 218 -8.28 2.33 -15.91
CA GLU A 218 -9.52 3.11 -15.89
C GLU A 218 -9.39 4.41 -15.08
N ALA A 219 -8.69 4.37 -13.95
CA ALA A 219 -8.39 5.58 -13.19
C ALA A 219 -7.59 6.60 -14.01
N ILE A 220 -6.60 6.15 -14.79
CA ILE A 220 -5.84 7.05 -15.67
C ILE A 220 -6.75 7.65 -16.74
N ALA A 221 -7.65 6.86 -17.33
CA ALA A 221 -8.61 7.33 -18.33
C ALA A 221 -9.62 8.33 -17.75
N LEU A 222 -10.15 8.07 -16.55
CA LEU A 222 -11.01 8.99 -15.81
C LEU A 222 -10.31 10.32 -15.53
N ALA A 223 -9.07 10.27 -15.05
CA ALA A 223 -8.31 11.49 -14.75
C ALA A 223 -8.07 12.35 -16.01
N GLN A 224 -7.83 11.72 -17.16
CA GLN A 224 -7.68 12.44 -18.44
C GLN A 224 -8.99 13.09 -18.90
N ARG A 225 -10.15 12.46 -18.65
CA ARG A 225 -11.47 13.04 -18.96
C ARG A 225 -11.78 14.25 -18.08
N LEU A 226 -11.46 14.18 -16.80
CA LEU A 226 -11.70 15.27 -15.84
C LEU A 226 -10.75 16.46 -16.04
N ILE A 227 -9.55 16.23 -16.59
CA ILE A 227 -8.53 17.26 -16.77
C ILE A 227 -8.20 17.41 -18.28
N PRO A 228 -9.10 18.02 -19.07
CA PRO A 228 -8.92 18.12 -20.52
C PRO A 228 -7.71 19.00 -20.91
N THR A 229 -7.32 19.94 -20.05
CA THR A 229 -6.14 20.81 -20.21
C THR A 229 -5.28 20.76 -18.95
N PRO A 230 -4.42 19.75 -18.79
CA PRO A 230 -3.62 19.57 -17.59
C PRO A 230 -2.51 20.62 -17.50
N THR A 231 -2.22 21.07 -16.27
CA THR A 231 -1.00 21.83 -15.98
C THR A 231 0.25 20.97 -16.15
N ASP A 232 1.45 21.57 -16.14
CA ASP A 232 2.71 20.83 -16.20
C ASP A 232 2.85 19.81 -15.07
N THR A 233 2.37 20.13 -13.86
CA THR A 233 2.44 19.23 -12.71
C THR A 233 1.48 18.05 -12.87
N GLN A 234 0.25 18.30 -13.31
CA GLN A 234 -0.73 17.25 -13.60
C GLN A 234 -0.26 16.36 -14.74
N THR A 235 0.35 16.93 -15.78
CA THR A 235 0.96 16.19 -16.89
C THR A 235 2.03 15.22 -16.37
N ARG A 236 2.96 15.69 -15.52
CA ARG A 236 3.99 14.82 -14.91
C ARG A 236 3.41 13.70 -14.05
N LEU A 237 2.33 13.97 -13.32
CA LEU A 237 1.64 12.96 -12.52
C LEU A 237 0.97 11.91 -13.41
N LEU A 238 0.24 12.33 -14.45
CA LEU A 238 -0.38 11.42 -15.42
C LEU A 238 0.66 10.56 -16.16
N ASP A 239 1.80 11.14 -16.56
CA ASP A 239 2.90 10.38 -17.17
C ASP A 239 3.47 9.32 -16.21
N THR A 240 3.54 9.64 -14.92
CA THR A 240 3.99 8.67 -13.91
C THR A 240 2.97 7.57 -13.68
N ALA A 241 1.67 7.91 -13.63
CA ALA A 241 0.61 6.92 -13.51
C ALA A 241 0.64 5.95 -14.70
N ARG A 242 0.79 6.45 -15.94
CA ARG A 242 0.94 5.63 -17.16
C ARG A 242 2.15 4.71 -17.08
N GLU A 243 3.29 5.21 -16.60
CA GLU A 243 4.49 4.39 -16.49
C GLU A 243 4.37 3.32 -15.39
N LEU A 244 3.70 3.62 -14.26
CA LEU A 244 3.38 2.62 -13.24
C LEU A 244 2.44 1.54 -13.79
N GLN A 245 1.42 1.95 -14.55
CA GLN A 245 0.49 1.04 -15.22
C GLN A 245 1.22 0.13 -16.22
N ARG A 246 2.10 0.68 -17.06
CA ARG A 246 2.93 -0.11 -17.98
C ARG A 246 3.80 -1.14 -17.26
N LEU A 247 4.37 -0.78 -16.11
CA LEU A 247 5.12 -1.73 -15.27
C LEU A 247 4.21 -2.78 -14.62
N ALA A 248 3.00 -2.39 -14.21
CA ALA A 248 2.01 -3.31 -13.64
C ALA A 248 1.59 -4.38 -14.65
N GLU A 249 1.32 -3.98 -15.90
CA GLU A 249 1.02 -4.87 -17.02
C GLU A 249 2.20 -5.80 -17.34
N ALA A 250 3.43 -5.27 -17.34
CA ALA A 250 4.62 -6.09 -17.55
C ALA A 250 4.81 -7.13 -16.43
N ALA A 251 4.61 -6.74 -15.16
CA ALA A 251 4.66 -7.63 -14.01
C ALA A 251 3.55 -8.69 -14.07
N LEU A 252 2.34 -8.30 -14.50
CA LEU A 252 1.22 -9.22 -14.73
C LEU A 252 1.58 -10.25 -15.82
N GLY A 253 2.14 -9.82 -16.94
CA GLY A 253 2.60 -10.71 -18.01
C GLY A 253 3.70 -11.69 -17.60
N GLN A 254 4.47 -11.36 -16.55
CA GLN A 254 5.54 -12.19 -15.99
C GLN A 254 5.07 -13.10 -14.84
N GLY A 255 3.80 -13.02 -14.44
CA GLY A 255 3.28 -13.78 -13.30
C GLY A 255 3.65 -13.19 -11.93
N GLU A 256 4.17 -11.97 -11.87
CA GLU A 256 4.50 -11.26 -10.63
C GLU A 256 3.26 -10.59 -10.03
N TRP A 257 2.22 -11.38 -9.72
CA TRP A 257 0.87 -10.89 -9.38
C TRP A 257 0.82 -9.83 -8.28
N GLY A 258 1.56 -10.04 -7.18
CA GLY A 258 1.61 -9.09 -6.07
C GLY A 258 2.24 -7.75 -6.46
N ARG A 259 3.28 -7.80 -7.31
CA ARG A 259 3.94 -6.61 -7.84
C ARG A 259 3.02 -5.87 -8.81
N ALA A 260 2.34 -6.60 -9.69
CA ALA A 260 1.37 -6.04 -10.62
C ALA A 260 0.25 -5.29 -9.89
N ALA A 261 -0.37 -5.92 -8.88
CA ALA A 261 -1.41 -5.28 -8.08
C ALA A 261 -0.91 -4.01 -7.36
N THR A 262 0.29 -4.07 -6.78
CA THR A 262 0.89 -2.91 -6.09
C THR A 262 1.13 -1.75 -7.05
N LEU A 263 1.77 -2.01 -8.19
CA LEU A 263 2.07 -0.99 -9.19
C LEU A 263 0.81 -0.37 -9.79
N ALA A 264 -0.21 -1.19 -10.07
CA ALA A 264 -1.48 -0.71 -10.60
C ALA A 264 -2.24 0.14 -9.57
N ARG A 265 -2.19 -0.24 -8.29
CA ARG A 265 -2.75 0.59 -7.22
C ARG A 265 -2.03 1.93 -7.14
N GLU A 266 -0.69 1.95 -7.19
CA GLU A 266 0.08 3.21 -7.21
C GLU A 266 -0.23 4.06 -8.45
N ALA A 267 -0.51 3.45 -9.61
CA ALA A 267 -0.94 4.15 -10.81
C ALA A 267 -2.30 4.85 -10.58
N GLU A 268 -3.27 4.12 -10.01
CA GLU A 268 -4.60 4.60 -9.66
C GLU A 268 -4.55 5.82 -8.71
N VAL A 269 -3.76 5.70 -7.64
CA VAL A 269 -3.45 6.79 -6.69
C VAL A 269 -2.87 8.01 -7.40
N THR A 270 -1.88 7.77 -8.25
CA THR A 270 -1.14 8.85 -8.91
C THR A 270 -2.05 9.59 -9.90
N ALA A 271 -2.99 8.89 -10.53
CA ALA A 271 -4.03 9.49 -11.37
C ALA A 271 -4.97 10.38 -10.54
N LEU A 272 -5.44 9.91 -9.38
CA LEU A 272 -6.24 10.75 -8.46
C LEU A 272 -5.49 12.02 -8.04
N ARG A 273 -4.19 11.90 -7.74
CA ARG A 273 -3.36 13.07 -7.39
C ARG A 273 -3.25 14.08 -8.53
N ALA A 274 -3.34 13.65 -9.78
CA ALA A 274 -3.40 14.57 -10.90
C ALA A 274 -4.74 15.34 -10.92
N VAL A 275 -5.85 14.68 -10.55
CA VAL A 275 -7.18 15.30 -10.47
C VAL A 275 -7.25 16.33 -9.35
N LEU A 276 -6.73 16.00 -8.17
CA LEU A 276 -6.97 16.75 -6.93
C LEU A 276 -6.27 18.12 -6.80
N ASP A 277 -5.59 18.60 -7.83
CA ASP A 277 -4.67 19.76 -7.81
C ASP A 277 -3.60 19.70 -6.68
N VAL A 278 -2.40 20.21 -6.96
CA VAL A 278 -1.29 20.16 -5.99
C VAL A 278 -1.38 21.29 -4.98
N ASP A 279 -2.16 22.35 -5.26
CA ASP A 279 -2.30 23.53 -4.41
C ASP A 279 -3.45 23.44 -3.37
N GLY A 280 -4.16 22.31 -3.34
CA GLY A 280 -5.13 21.96 -2.31
C GLY A 280 -6.44 21.43 -2.89
N VAL A 281 -7.06 20.48 -2.20
CA VAL A 281 -8.39 19.97 -2.57
C VAL A 281 -9.43 21.03 -2.21
N GLY A 282 -10.01 21.68 -3.20
CA GLY A 282 -11.20 22.48 -3.01
C GLY A 282 -12.42 21.60 -2.73
N HIS A 283 -13.46 22.21 -2.18
CA HIS A 283 -14.73 21.52 -1.93
C HIS A 283 -15.37 21.04 -3.24
N ASP A 284 -15.12 21.77 -4.33
CA ASP A 284 -15.67 21.51 -5.65
C ASP A 284 -15.09 20.22 -6.27
N GLU A 285 -13.79 19.97 -6.14
CA GLU A 285 -13.14 18.74 -6.64
C GLU A 285 -13.60 17.50 -5.86
N ALA A 286 -13.77 17.65 -4.54
CA ALA A 286 -14.29 16.58 -3.69
C ALA A 286 -15.71 16.16 -4.10
N GLN A 287 -16.58 17.15 -4.35
CA GLN A 287 -17.94 16.91 -4.81
C GLN A 287 -17.96 16.30 -6.21
N GLN A 288 -17.12 16.79 -7.14
CA GLN A 288 -17.03 16.23 -8.50
C GLN A 288 -16.63 14.75 -8.50
N ILE A 289 -15.70 14.33 -7.62
CA ILE A 289 -15.32 12.92 -7.49
C ILE A 289 -16.46 12.09 -6.90
N ALA A 290 -17.19 12.63 -5.92
CA ALA A 290 -18.35 11.95 -5.34
C ALA A 290 -19.47 11.76 -6.39
N ASP A 291 -19.81 12.82 -7.11
CA ASP A 291 -20.84 12.80 -8.18
C ASP A 291 -20.45 11.82 -9.30
N LEU A 292 -19.16 11.82 -9.70
CA LEU A 292 -18.65 10.89 -10.70
C LEU A 292 -18.75 9.44 -10.23
N ALA A 293 -18.34 9.15 -8.99
CA ALA A 293 -18.40 7.80 -8.43
C ALA A 293 -19.86 7.32 -8.32
N GLU A 294 -20.78 8.19 -7.92
CA GLU A 294 -22.21 7.88 -7.86
C GLU A 294 -22.78 7.58 -9.25
N ALA A 295 -22.49 8.43 -10.24
CA ALA A 295 -22.98 8.29 -11.61
C ALA A 295 -22.47 6.98 -12.24
N LEU A 296 -21.17 6.70 -12.14
CA LEU A 296 -20.58 5.47 -12.69
C LEU A 296 -21.08 4.22 -11.97
N LEU A 297 -21.26 4.27 -10.65
CA LEU A 297 -21.81 3.13 -9.90
C LEU A 297 -23.27 2.86 -10.30
N ALA A 298 -24.08 3.91 -10.48
CA ALA A 298 -25.45 3.79 -10.94
C ALA A 298 -25.52 3.19 -12.36
N GLU A 299 -24.64 3.66 -13.26
CA GLU A 299 -24.54 3.12 -14.62
C GLU A 299 -24.10 1.65 -14.60
N ALA A 300 -23.05 1.31 -13.85
CA ALA A 300 -22.56 -0.06 -13.71
C ALA A 300 -23.65 -1.00 -13.15
N ARG A 301 -24.44 -0.56 -12.16
CA ARG A 301 -25.60 -1.32 -11.65
C ARG A 301 -26.66 -1.59 -12.71
N SER A 302 -26.85 -0.66 -13.65
CA SER A 302 -27.81 -0.83 -14.75
C SER A 302 -27.29 -1.74 -15.87
N THR A 303 -25.97 -1.74 -16.09
CA THR A 303 -25.28 -2.52 -17.12
C THR A 303 -25.08 -3.98 -16.70
N VAL A 304 -24.72 -4.22 -15.44
CA VAL A 304 -24.49 -5.56 -14.89
C VAL A 304 -25.84 -6.27 -14.69
N GLY A 305 -26.26 -6.99 -15.74
CA GLY A 305 -27.51 -7.76 -15.75
C GLY A 305 -27.47 -9.08 -14.98
N ALA A 306 -28.58 -9.82 -15.01
CA ALA A 306 -28.71 -11.12 -14.31
C ALA A 306 -27.70 -12.18 -14.79
N ASP A 307 -27.25 -12.08 -16.04
CA ASP A 307 -26.30 -13.01 -16.67
C ASP A 307 -24.82 -12.61 -16.43
N ALA A 308 -24.56 -11.60 -15.59
CA ALA A 308 -23.22 -11.14 -15.29
C ALA A 308 -22.34 -12.24 -14.68
N SER A 309 -21.04 -12.20 -15.00
CA SER A 309 -20.10 -13.17 -14.45
C SER A 309 -19.98 -13.01 -12.93
N ALA A 310 -19.41 -14.03 -12.26
CA ALA A 310 -19.12 -13.92 -10.82
C ALA A 310 -18.15 -12.77 -10.53
N LEU A 311 -17.19 -12.54 -11.43
CA LEU A 311 -16.21 -11.45 -11.32
C LEU A 311 -16.89 -10.08 -11.45
N ASP A 312 -17.78 -9.89 -12.43
CA ASP A 312 -18.48 -8.62 -12.63
C ASP A 312 -19.34 -8.26 -11.42
N ARG A 313 -20.04 -9.26 -10.86
CA ARG A 313 -20.83 -9.08 -9.63
C ARG A 313 -19.97 -8.74 -8.42
N ALA A 314 -18.83 -9.41 -8.25
CA ALA A 314 -17.90 -9.13 -7.18
C ALA A 314 -17.29 -7.72 -7.31
N LEU A 315 -16.98 -7.29 -8.53
CA LEU A 315 -16.45 -5.95 -8.80
C LEU A 315 -17.52 -4.86 -8.57
N LEU A 316 -18.77 -5.12 -8.94
CA LEU A 316 -19.89 -4.21 -8.65
C LEU A 316 -20.13 -4.09 -7.14
N GLU A 317 -20.06 -5.20 -6.40
CA GLU A 317 -20.17 -5.19 -4.94
C GLU A 317 -19.01 -4.41 -4.31
N LEU A 318 -17.78 -4.64 -4.78
CA LEU A 318 -16.60 -3.88 -4.35
C LEU A 318 -16.78 -2.38 -4.59
N ALA A 319 -17.21 -1.98 -5.79
CA ALA A 319 -17.47 -0.58 -6.13
C ALA A 319 -18.52 0.04 -5.19
N GLY A 320 -19.59 -0.69 -4.87
CA GLY A 320 -20.62 -0.27 -3.93
C GLY A 320 -20.10 -0.08 -2.49
N ARG A 321 -19.28 -1.02 -1.99
CA ARG A 321 -18.67 -0.91 -0.64
C ARG A 321 -17.70 0.27 -0.56
N LEU A 322 -16.87 0.45 -1.59
CA LEU A 322 -15.96 1.58 -1.71
C LEU A 322 -16.69 2.92 -1.72
N PHE A 323 -17.81 3.01 -2.45
CA PHE A 323 -18.65 4.22 -2.48
C PHE A 323 -19.23 4.53 -1.09
N ALA A 324 -19.85 3.55 -0.45
CA ALA A 324 -20.44 3.72 0.88
C ALA A 324 -19.40 4.15 1.91
N ALA A 325 -18.25 3.45 1.97
CA ALA A 325 -17.16 3.81 2.88
C ALA A 325 -16.56 5.20 2.56
N GLY A 326 -16.44 5.55 1.28
CA GLY A 326 -15.96 6.85 0.83
C GLY A 326 -16.85 8.01 1.26
N THR A 327 -18.16 7.88 1.04
CA THR A 327 -19.15 8.89 1.47
C THR A 327 -19.19 9.05 2.98
N GLU A 328 -19.19 7.95 3.74
CA GLU A 328 -19.14 7.99 5.20
C GLU A 328 -17.87 8.69 5.71
N THR A 329 -16.72 8.35 5.13
CA THR A 329 -15.43 8.93 5.53
C THR A 329 -15.34 10.43 5.22
N LEU A 330 -15.89 10.88 4.08
CA LEU A 330 -16.01 12.30 3.77
C LEU A 330 -16.95 13.03 4.74
N ALA A 331 -18.07 12.41 5.14
CA ALA A 331 -18.99 13.00 6.12
C ALA A 331 -18.33 13.20 7.49
N GLN A 332 -17.32 12.40 7.82
CA GLN A 332 -16.48 12.55 9.02
C GLN A 332 -15.38 13.63 8.87
N GLY A 333 -15.35 14.36 7.74
CA GLY A 333 -14.35 15.39 7.45
C GLY A 333 -12.97 14.85 7.08
N GLN A 334 -12.87 13.57 6.70
CA GLN A 334 -11.59 12.93 6.41
C GLN A 334 -11.36 12.86 4.89
N PRO A 335 -10.30 13.51 4.36
CA PRO A 335 -10.08 13.61 2.91
C PRO A 335 -9.79 12.26 2.24
N ARG A 336 -9.43 11.22 3.03
CA ARG A 336 -9.23 9.86 2.52
C ARG A 336 -10.48 9.25 1.90
N GLY A 337 -11.67 9.77 2.17
CA GLY A 337 -12.90 9.35 1.50
C GLY A 337 -12.83 9.53 -0.03
N LEU A 338 -12.06 10.51 -0.53
CA LEU A 338 -11.86 10.72 -1.97
C LEU A 338 -11.16 9.56 -2.65
N VAL A 339 -10.25 8.90 -1.95
CA VAL A 339 -9.54 7.74 -2.44
C VAL A 339 -10.49 6.57 -2.67
N LEU A 340 -11.41 6.37 -1.73
CA LEU A 340 -12.39 5.29 -1.79
C LEU A 340 -13.41 5.55 -2.90
N LEU A 341 -13.89 6.79 -3.03
CA LEU A 341 -14.76 7.20 -4.12
C LEU A 341 -14.09 7.08 -5.48
N TRP A 342 -12.81 7.46 -5.58
CA TRP A 342 -12.03 7.27 -6.81
C TRP A 342 -11.87 5.79 -7.18
N SER A 343 -11.54 4.95 -6.21
CA SER A 343 -11.46 3.50 -6.40
C SER A 343 -12.82 2.92 -6.83
N SER A 344 -13.92 3.44 -6.28
CA SER A 344 -15.28 3.06 -6.67
C SER A 344 -15.58 3.46 -8.12
N ALA A 345 -15.22 4.69 -8.52
CA ALA A 345 -15.35 5.17 -9.88
C ALA A 345 -14.54 4.31 -10.87
N ALA A 346 -13.29 4.00 -10.55
CA ALA A 346 -12.43 3.14 -11.37
C ALA A 346 -13.00 1.71 -11.49
N ALA A 347 -13.41 1.09 -10.37
CA ALA A 347 -14.03 -0.23 -10.38
C ALA A 347 -15.33 -0.27 -11.18
N SER A 348 -16.16 0.78 -11.07
CA SER A 348 -17.39 0.91 -11.85
C SER A 348 -17.10 1.08 -13.33
N SER A 349 -16.09 1.88 -13.69
CA SER A 349 -15.68 2.11 -15.08
C SER A 349 -15.20 0.83 -15.77
N VAL A 350 -14.54 -0.09 -15.05
CA VAL A 350 -14.14 -1.41 -15.59
C VAL A 350 -15.36 -2.25 -16.04
N LEU A 351 -16.53 -2.03 -15.46
CA LEU A 351 -17.77 -2.74 -15.79
C LEU A 351 -18.54 -2.12 -16.97
N LEU A 352 -18.07 -0.99 -17.49
CA LEU A 352 -18.71 -0.28 -18.59
C LEU A 352 -18.02 -0.62 -19.93
N PRO A 353 -18.78 -0.70 -21.04
CA PRO A 353 -18.28 -1.15 -22.34
C PRO A 353 -17.44 -0.13 -23.11
#